data_AF-A0A139N2W3-F1
#
_entry.id   AF-A0A139N2W3-F1
#
_cell.length_a   1.000
_cell.length_b   1.000
_cell.length_c   1.000
_cell.angle_alpha   90.00
_cell.angle_beta   90.00
_cell.angle_gamma   90.00
#
_symmetry.space_group_name_H-M   'P 1'
#
loop_
_entity.id
_entity.type
_entity.pdbx_description
1 polymer ?
#
loop_
_entity_poly.entity_id
_entity_poly.type
_entity_poly.pdbx_seq_one_letter_code
_entity_poly.pdbx_strand_id
1 'polypeptide(L)'
;MGRIGVSPEEWNSAVTSAATQVTNVKGATVKELQKTTLNRFKSLIEMQKKIETTLTSYKGYNTTSTNKMKEVAQKIVEEDAQYGANFQKNTANLRFK
;
A
#
# COMPACT_ATOMS: atom_id res chain seq x y z
N MET A 1 -20.31 13.78 1.61
CA MET A 1 -19.10 14.04 2.42
C MET A 1 -18.22 15.01 1.64
N GLY A 2 -17.71 16.07 2.28
CA GLY A 2 -16.76 17.00 1.65
C GLY A 2 -15.37 16.35 1.50
N ARG A 3 -14.52 16.95 0.65
CA ARG A 3 -13.11 16.55 0.56
C ARG A 3 -12.43 16.88 1.89
N ILE A 4 -11.77 15.89 2.48
CA ILE A 4 -10.91 16.07 3.65
C ILE A 4 -9.49 16.25 3.13
N GLY A 5 -8.88 17.41 3.39
CA GLY A 5 -7.47 17.62 3.13
C GLY A 5 -6.62 16.97 4.21
N VAL A 6 -5.55 16.31 3.82
CA VAL A 6 -4.52 15.74 4.72
C VAL A 6 -3.16 16.14 4.17
N SER A 7 -2.22 16.44 5.06
CA SER A 7 -0.86 16.77 4.62
C SER A 7 -0.18 15.54 3.99
N PRO A 8 0.78 15.74 3.08
CA PRO A 8 1.55 14.65 2.49
C PRO A 8 2.24 13.78 3.55
N GLU A 9 2.73 14.39 4.62
CA GLU A 9 3.38 13.72 5.73
C GLU A 9 2.40 12.81 6.49
N GLU A 10 1.22 13.33 6.85
CA GLU A 10 0.17 12.56 7.52
C GLU A 10 -0.31 11.39 6.65
N TRP A 11 -0.52 11.62 5.35
CA TRP A 11 -0.90 10.58 4.40
C TRP A 11 0.17 9.49 4.31
N ASN A 12 1.43 9.88 4.09
CA ASN A 12 2.53 8.93 3.97
C ASN A 12 2.73 8.12 5.25
N SER A 13 2.55 8.74 6.41
CA SER A 13 2.59 8.08 7.71
C SER A 13 1.47 7.05 7.86
N ALA A 14 0.22 7.42 7.54
CA ALA A 14 -0.93 6.53 7.62
C ALA A 14 -0.80 5.32 6.69
N VAL A 15 -0.43 5.57 5.42
CA VAL A 15 -0.22 4.53 4.40
C VAL A 15 0.92 3.59 4.80
N THR A 16 2.02 4.13 5.33
CA THR A 16 3.15 3.31 5.80
C THR A 16 2.76 2.48 7.02
N SER A 17 2.03 3.06 7.98
CA SER A 17 1.57 2.35 9.17
C SER A 17 0.67 1.15 8.82
N ALA A 18 -0.27 1.34 7.89
CA ALA A 18 -1.09 0.25 7.38
C ALA A 18 -0.26 -0.84 6.68
N ALA A 19 0.74 -0.44 5.89
CA ALA A 19 1.63 -1.37 5.21
C ALA A 19 2.48 -2.23 6.17
N THR A 20 2.97 -1.62 7.25
CA THR A 20 3.76 -2.31 8.28
C THR A 20 2.94 -3.38 9.00
N GLN A 21 1.65 -3.11 9.29
CA GLN A 21 0.77 -4.10 9.93
C GLN A 21 0.65 -5.39 9.09
N VAL A 22 0.49 -5.25 7.77
CA VAL A 22 0.41 -6.41 6.85
C VAL A 22 1.74 -7.13 6.72
N THR A 23 2.86 -6.40 6.68
CA THR A 23 4.20 -6.98 6.54
C THR A 23 4.56 -7.85 7.74
N ASN A 24 4.13 -7.45 8.94
CA ASN A 24 4.42 -8.13 10.20
C ASN A 24 3.60 -9.41 10.44
N VAL A 25 2.59 -9.70 9.61
CA VAL A 25 1.82 -10.95 9.71
C VAL A 25 2.76 -12.14 9.49
N LYS A 26 2.90 -13.00 10.51
CA LYS A 26 3.77 -14.18 10.42
C LYS A 26 3.15 -15.23 9.48
N GLY A 27 4.00 -15.84 8.67
CA GLY A 27 3.64 -16.96 7.80
C GLY A 27 3.35 -18.25 8.57
N ALA A 28 2.75 -19.20 7.87
CA ALA A 28 2.57 -20.55 8.37
C ALA A 28 3.89 -21.31 8.22
N THR A 29 4.36 -21.94 9.30
CA THR A 29 5.49 -22.87 9.20
C THR A 29 5.01 -24.14 8.51
N VAL A 30 5.36 -24.31 7.23
CA VAL A 30 5.11 -25.55 6.49
C VAL A 30 6.04 -26.61 7.04
N LYS A 31 5.49 -27.66 7.66
CA LYS A 31 6.26 -28.84 8.06
C LYS A 31 6.00 -29.95 7.07
N GLU A 32 6.97 -30.20 6.20
CA GLU A 32 6.86 -31.30 5.24
C GLU A 32 7.10 -32.64 5.93
N LEU A 33 6.26 -33.63 5.60
CA LEU A 33 6.48 -35.02 5.97
C LEU A 33 7.05 -35.73 4.74
N GLN A 34 8.29 -36.22 4.84
CA GLN A 34 9.00 -36.83 3.72
C GLN A 34 8.28 -38.05 3.12
N LYS A 35 7.60 -38.86 3.93
CA LYS A 35 6.76 -39.98 3.47
C LYS A 35 5.57 -40.18 4.42
N THR A 36 4.36 -39.98 3.93
CA THR A 36 3.14 -40.40 4.63
C THR A 36 2.10 -40.91 3.63
N THR A 37 1.49 -42.05 3.94
CA THR A 37 0.38 -42.63 3.17
C THR A 37 -0.98 -42.16 3.68
N LEU A 38 -1.02 -41.41 4.80
CA LEU A 38 -2.24 -40.94 5.41
C LEU A 38 -2.72 -39.65 4.75
N ASN A 39 -3.88 -39.71 4.08
CA ASN A 39 -4.46 -38.58 3.35
C ASN A 39 -4.65 -37.32 4.22
N ARG A 40 -5.04 -37.48 5.50
CA ARG A 40 -5.21 -36.36 6.44
C ARG A 40 -3.96 -35.49 6.60
N PHE A 41 -2.78 -36.10 6.58
CA PHE A 41 -1.52 -35.36 6.71
C PHE A 41 -1.14 -34.65 5.42
N LYS A 42 -1.43 -35.26 4.26
CA LYS A 42 -1.26 -34.59 2.95
C LYS A 42 -2.14 -33.34 2.87
N SER A 43 -3.42 -33.45 3.23
CA SER A 43 -4.34 -32.31 3.23
C SER A 43 -3.93 -31.20 4.19
N LEU A 44 -3.38 -31.53 5.37
CA LEU A 44 -2.83 -30.55 6.30
C LEU A 44 -1.62 -29.80 5.70
N ILE A 45 -0.69 -30.50 5.04
CA ILE A 45 0.47 -29.89 4.38
C ILE A 45 0.02 -28.98 3.24
N GLU A 46 -0.93 -29.41 2.41
CA GLU A 46 -1.49 -28.61 1.33
C GLU A 46 -2.16 -27.33 1.86
N MET A 47 -2.89 -27.43 2.98
CA MET A 47 -3.50 -26.28 3.63
C MET A 47 -2.45 -25.29 4.13
N GLN A 48 -1.37 -25.77 4.76
CA GLN A 48 -0.25 -24.91 5.18
C GLN A 48 0.39 -24.19 3.99
N LYS A 49 0.63 -24.90 2.88
CA LYS A 49 1.17 -24.32 1.64
C LYS A 49 0.24 -23.27 1.04
N LYS A 50 -1.07 -23.53 1.03
CA LYS A 50 -2.08 -22.59 0.51
C LYS A 50 -2.16 -21.32 1.35
N ILE A 51 -2.13 -21.44 2.68
CA ILE A 51 -2.08 -20.29 3.58
C ILE A 51 -0.83 -19.44 3.31
N GLU A 52 0.34 -20.08 3.22
CA GLU A 52 1.60 -19.36 2.99
C GLU A 52 1.64 -18.65 1.64
N THR A 53 1.17 -19.33 0.59
CA THR A 53 1.06 -18.74 -0.75
C THR A 53 0.11 -17.55 -0.75
N THR A 54 -1.06 -17.70 -0.12
CA THR A 54 -2.07 -16.63 -0.04
C THR A 54 -1.53 -15.42 0.71
N LEU A 55 -0.85 -15.63 1.85
CA LEU A 55 -0.24 -14.55 2.62
C LEU A 55 0.84 -13.83 1.81
N THR A 56 1.69 -14.59 1.10
CA THR A 56 2.75 -14.02 0.26
C THR A 56 2.17 -13.15 -0.85
N SER A 57 1.14 -13.64 -1.56
CA SER A 57 0.45 -12.86 -2.59
C SER A 57 -0.21 -11.61 -2.02
N TYR A 58 -0.85 -11.71 -0.85
CA TYR A 58 -1.48 -10.57 -0.19
C TYR A 58 -0.46 -9.50 0.21
N LYS A 59 0.68 -9.90 0.79
CA LYS A 59 1.79 -8.98 1.10
C LYS A 59 2.30 -8.27 -0.15
N GLY A 60 2.49 -9.01 -1.25
CA GLY A 60 2.91 -8.44 -2.53
C GLY A 60 1.92 -7.38 -3.06
N TYR A 61 0.62 -7.73 -3.09
CA TYR A 61 -0.44 -6.80 -3.48
C TYR A 61 -0.44 -5.53 -2.59
N ASN A 62 -0.31 -5.72 -1.27
CA ASN A 62 -0.31 -4.61 -0.33
C ASN A 62 0.87 -3.65 -0.55
N THR A 63 2.06 -4.17 -0.84
CA THR A 63 3.23 -3.36 -1.22
C THR A 63 2.95 -2.55 -2.49
N THR A 64 2.42 -3.17 -3.54
CA THR A 64 2.08 -2.46 -4.78
C THR A 64 1.03 -1.37 -4.54
N SER A 65 0.00 -1.67 -3.76
CA SER A 65 -1.06 -0.71 -3.43
C SER A 65 -0.51 0.48 -2.63
N THR A 66 0.33 0.20 -1.63
CA THR A 66 1.00 1.21 -0.80
C THR A 66 1.83 2.17 -1.65
N ASN A 67 2.60 1.66 -2.60
CA ASN A 67 3.41 2.51 -3.49
C ASN A 67 2.54 3.41 -4.36
N LYS A 68 1.47 2.87 -4.95
CA LYS A 68 0.51 3.67 -5.73
C LYS A 68 -0.14 4.77 -4.90
N MET A 69 -0.50 4.49 -3.64
CA MET A 69 -1.07 5.50 -2.74
C MET A 69 -0.08 6.64 -2.45
N LYS A 70 1.21 6.33 -2.32
CA LYS A 70 2.26 7.35 -2.15
C LYS A 70 2.48 8.17 -3.42
N GLU A 71 2.53 7.53 -4.59
CA GLU A 71 2.65 8.20 -5.89
C GLU A 71 1.50 9.16 -6.15
N VAL A 72 0.26 8.75 -5.88
CA VAL A 72 -0.92 9.62 -6.05
C VAL A 72 -0.82 10.86 -5.15
N ALA A 73 -0.40 10.70 -3.89
CA ALA A 73 -0.23 11.84 -2.99
C ALA A 73 0.86 12.81 -3.49
N GLN A 74 1.98 12.29 -3.96
CA GLN A 74 3.04 13.12 -4.53
C GLN A 74 2.53 13.90 -5.76
N LYS A 75 1.77 13.25 -6.63
CA LYS A 75 1.18 13.90 -7.81
C LYS A 75 0.23 15.03 -7.43
N ILE A 76 -0.57 14.87 -6.38
CA ILE A 76 -1.47 15.93 -5.89
C ILE A 76 -0.65 17.14 -5.39
N VAL A 77 0.46 16.91 -4.67
CA VAL A 77 1.35 17.99 -4.22
C VAL A 77 1.94 18.76 -5.40
N GLU A 78 2.36 18.06 -6.44
CA GLU A 78 2.90 18.65 -7.66
C GLU A 78 1.84 19.48 -8.40
N GLU A 79 0.62 18.95 -8.53
CA GLU A 79 -0.52 19.66 -9.11
C GLU A 79 -0.87 20.93 -8.31
N ASP A 80 -0.96 20.84 -6.98
CA ASP A 80 -1.24 21.98 -6.10
C ASP A 80 -0.17 23.08 -6.21
N ALA A 81 1.11 22.70 -6.27
CA ALA A 81 2.21 23.63 -6.49
C ALA A 81 2.11 24.35 -7.85
N GLN A 82 1.75 23.61 -8.91
CA GLN A 82 1.55 24.16 -10.25
C GLN A 82 0.38 25.15 -10.28
N TYR A 83 -0.75 24.82 -9.66
CA TYR A 83 -1.89 25.73 -9.55
C TYR A 83 -1.54 26.99 -8.77
N GLY A 84 -0.80 26.86 -7.66
CA GLY A 84 -0.31 27.99 -6.88
C GLY A 84 0.56 28.95 -7.71
N ALA A 85 1.52 28.41 -8.47
CA ALA A 85 2.36 29.22 -9.36
C ALA A 85 1.55 29.93 -10.46
N ASN A 86 0.59 29.24 -11.07
CA ASN A 86 -0.30 29.84 -12.08
C ASN A 86 -1.16 30.97 -11.49
N PHE A 87 -1.68 30.78 -10.27
CA PHE A 87 -2.46 31.81 -9.58
C PHE A 87 -1.63 33.06 -9.30
N GLN A 88 -0.39 32.90 -8.82
CA GLN A 88 0.54 34.02 -8.58
C GLN A 88 0.84 34.77 -9.88
N LYS A 89 1.14 34.06 -10.98
CA LYS A 89 1.40 34.66 -12.29
C LYS A 89 0.21 35.46 -12.80
N ASN A 90 -1.00 34.91 -12.70
CA ASN A 90 -2.22 35.59 -13.14
C ASN A 90 -2.54 36.81 -12.26
N THR A 91 -2.30 36.74 -10.95
CA THR A 91 -2.47 37.87 -10.02
C THR A 91 -1.48 38.99 -10.31
N ALA A 92 -0.21 38.65 -10.61
CA ALA A 92 0.79 39.64 -11.01
C ALA A 92 0.38 40.37 -12.30
N ASN A 93 -0.07 39.63 -13.33
CA ASN A 93 -0.54 40.21 -14.59
C ASN A 93 -1.76 41.14 -14.44
N LEU A 94 -2.60 40.93 -13.43
CA LEU A 94 -3.73 41.82 -13.12
C LEU A 94 -3.30 43.08 -12.36
N ARG A 95 -2.20 43.06 -11.61
CA ARG A 95 -1.71 44.20 -10.82
C ARG A 95 -0.88 45.20 -11.63
N PHE A 96 -0.38 44.79 -12.79
CA PHE A 96 0.41 45.64 -13.70
C PHE A 96 -0.38 46.10 -14.93
N LYS A 97 -1.71 45.98 -14.91
CA LYS A 97 -2.65 46.61 -15.84
C LYS A 97 -3.40 47.72 -15.12
#